data_AF-A0A945V3D0-F1
#
_entry.id   AF-A0A945V3D0-F1
#
_cell.length_a   1.000
_cell.length_b   1.000
_cell.length_c   1.000
_cell.angle_alpha   90.00
_cell.angle_beta   90.00
_cell.angle_gamma   90.00
#
_symmetry.space_group_name_H-M   'P 1'
#
loop_
_entity.id
_entity.type
_entity.pdbx_description
1 polymer ?
#
loop_
_entity_poly.entity_id
_entity_poly.type
_entity_poly.pdbx_seq_one_letter_code
_entity_poly.pdbx_strand_id
1 'polypeptide(L)'
;MKKIEIGLENHIQWRQVNETLKILWLGGDPLVLTVSVNGHDAEALYMPLNKKEFIIKEKSWYTIESLGKSSEVGLIPSHVEEEVAPLNWRPTPRASQKSG
;
A
#
# COMPACT_ATOMS: atom_id res chain seq x y z
N MET A 1 -5.16 4.95 16.37
CA MET A 1 -5.38 4.67 14.93
C MET A 1 -5.55 6.00 14.22
N LYS A 2 -4.88 6.21 13.09
CA LYS A 2 -5.08 7.38 12.21
C LYS A 2 -6.07 6.98 11.12
N LYS A 3 -7.05 7.84 10.82
CA LYS A 3 -7.97 7.64 9.70
C LYS A 3 -7.52 8.48 8.52
N ILE A 4 -7.62 7.93 7.32
CA ILE A 4 -7.39 8.66 6.09
C ILE A 4 -8.50 8.33 5.10
N GLU A 5 -8.90 9.33 4.33
CA GLU A 5 -9.78 9.16 3.19
C GLU A 5 -8.94 8.96 1.94
N ILE A 6 -9.30 7.95 1.14
CA ILE A 6 -8.73 7.64 -0.16
C ILE A 6 -9.79 7.92 -1.22
N GLY A 7 -9.50 8.79 -2.17
CA GLY A 7 -10.43 9.20 -3.22
C GLY A 7 -9.73 9.48 -4.54
N LEU A 8 -10.44 10.16 -5.45
CA LEU A 8 -9.96 10.42 -6.81
C LEU A 8 -8.68 11.27 -6.86
N GLU A 9 -8.56 12.26 -5.97
CA GLU A 9 -7.43 13.20 -5.92
C GLU A 9 -6.40 12.83 -4.83
N ASN A 10 -6.78 11.95 -3.92
CA ASN A 10 -6.06 11.64 -2.70
C ASN A 10 -5.87 10.12 -2.58
N HIS A 11 -4.75 9.64 -3.08
CA HIS A 11 -4.33 8.23 -2.96
C HIS A 11 -2.96 8.13 -2.28
N ILE A 12 -2.63 6.92 -1.83
CA ILE A 12 -1.31 6.63 -1.28
C ILE A 12 -0.42 6.16 -2.43
N GLN A 13 0.43 7.06 -2.91
CA GLN A 13 1.54 6.72 -3.82
C GLN A 13 2.57 5.84 -3.11
N TRP A 14 3.41 5.19 -3.92
CA TRP A 14 4.47 4.32 -3.46
C TRP A 14 5.26 4.96 -2.32
N ARG A 15 5.27 4.26 -1.19
CA ARG A 15 6.02 4.64 -0.01
C ARG A 15 6.41 3.42 0.80
N GLN A 16 7.46 3.54 1.58
CA GLN A 16 7.98 2.49 2.44
C GLN A 16 7.75 2.86 3.91
N VAL A 17 7.35 1.88 4.72
CA VAL A 17 7.25 2.03 6.17
C VAL A 17 8.53 1.59 6.87
N ASN A 18 8.97 2.32 7.88
CA ASN A 18 10.10 1.91 8.71
C ASN A 18 9.74 0.79 9.71
N GLU A 19 8.43 0.63 9.99
CA GLU A 19 7.88 -0.28 10.99
C GLU A 19 6.65 -1.04 10.42
N THR A 20 6.21 -2.08 11.12
CA THR A 20 5.00 -2.82 10.71
C THR A 20 3.74 -1.96 10.84
N LEU A 21 2.96 -1.87 9.77
CA LEU A 21 1.74 -1.06 9.68
C LEU A 21 0.54 -1.94 9.34
N LYS A 22 -0.51 -1.89 10.16
CA LYS A 22 -1.81 -2.50 9.86
C LYS A 22 -2.70 -1.47 9.15
N ILE A 23 -3.22 -1.88 8.00
CA ILE A 23 -4.26 -1.19 7.24
C ILE A 23 -5.62 -1.84 7.55
N LEU A 24 -6.60 -1.02 7.90
CA LEU A 24 -8.00 -1.41 8.11
C LEU A 24 -8.87 -0.71 7.08
N TRP A 25 -9.74 -1.43 6.38
CA TRP A 25 -10.83 -0.80 5.63
C TRP A 25 -11.97 -0.48 6.60
N LEU A 26 -12.38 0.79 6.65
CA LEU A 26 -13.38 1.29 7.60
C LEU A 26 -14.75 1.56 6.97
N GLY A 27 -14.81 1.76 5.65
CA GLY A 27 -16.05 2.02 4.92
C GLY A 27 -15.83 2.60 3.53
N GLY A 28 -16.90 2.72 2.75
CA GLY A 28 -16.89 3.36 1.43
C GLY A 28 -16.85 2.38 0.27
N ASP A 29 -16.23 2.81 -0.84
CA ASP A 29 -16.03 1.98 -2.01
C ASP A 29 -14.93 0.91 -1.77
N PRO A 30 -14.82 -0.11 -2.63
CA PRO A 30 -13.67 -1.00 -2.62
C PRO A 30 -12.37 -0.25 -2.95
N LEU A 31 -11.25 -0.77 -2.47
CA LEU A 31 -9.91 -0.24 -2.76
C LEU A 31 -8.95 -1.37 -3.14
N VAL A 32 -7.84 -1.00 -3.77
CA VAL A 32 -6.69 -1.88 -3.99
C VAL A 32 -5.54 -1.44 -3.09
N LEU A 33 -5.03 -2.38 -2.31
CA LEU A 33 -3.75 -2.25 -1.61
C LEU A 33 -2.71 -3.05 -2.40
N THR A 34 -1.68 -2.37 -2.90
CA THR A 34 -0.55 -3.03 -3.57
C THR A 34 0.65 -3.01 -2.65
N VAL A 35 1.33 -4.13 -2.48
CA VAL A 35 2.51 -4.27 -1.60
C VAL A 35 3.65 -4.91 -2.37
N SER A 36 4.85 -4.35 -2.20
CA SER A 36 6.10 -4.87 -2.73
C SER A 36 7.11 -5.00 -1.60
N VAL A 37 7.23 -6.21 -1.06
CA VAL A 37 8.06 -6.49 0.13
C VAL A 37 9.55 -6.29 -0.14
N ASN A 38 10.01 -6.55 -1.37
CA ASN A 38 11.43 -6.54 -1.74
C ASN A 38 11.79 -5.44 -2.74
N GLY A 39 10.85 -4.57 -3.12
CA GLY A 39 11.07 -3.55 -4.15
C GLY A 39 11.12 -4.11 -5.59
N HIS A 40 10.81 -5.39 -5.79
CA HIS A 40 10.88 -6.06 -7.09
C HIS A 40 9.55 -6.69 -7.49
N ASP A 41 9.03 -7.58 -6.66
CA ASP A 41 7.75 -8.26 -6.88
C ASP A 41 6.65 -7.50 -6.14
N ALA A 42 5.49 -7.36 -6.77
CA ALA A 42 4.33 -6.71 -6.17
C ALA A 42 3.11 -7.62 -6.20
N GLU A 43 2.34 -7.59 -5.12
CA GLU A 43 1.05 -8.24 -4.98
C GLU A 43 -0.04 -7.20 -4.71
N ALA A 44 -1.22 -7.40 -5.30
CA ALA A 44 -2.37 -6.52 -5.12
C ALA A 44 -3.51 -7.27 -4.43
N LEU A 45 -4.20 -6.57 -3.53
CA LEU A 45 -5.32 -7.09 -2.76
C LEU A 45 -6.52 -6.16 -2.90
N TYR A 46 -7.69 -6.74 -3.22
CA TYR A 46 -8.96 -6.03 -3.22
C TYR A 46 -9.55 -6.03 -1.80
N MET A 47 -9.71 -4.86 -1.22
CA MET A 47 -10.41 -4.68 0.06
C MET A 47 -11.77 -4.01 -0.17
N PRO A 48 -12.83 -4.41 0.54
CA PRO A 48 -12.85 -5.42 1.59
C PRO A 48 -13.05 -6.87 1.07
N LEU A 49 -13.16 -7.08 -0.24
CA LEU A 49 -13.58 -8.36 -0.83
C LEU A 49 -12.71 -9.56 -0.39
N ASN A 50 -11.38 -9.41 -0.43
CA ASN A 50 -10.49 -10.47 0.04
C ASN A 50 -10.41 -10.50 1.57
N LYS A 51 -10.23 -9.33 2.19
CA LYS A 51 -10.16 -9.13 3.64
C LYS A 51 -10.32 -7.64 3.99
N LYS A 52 -10.75 -7.37 5.22
CA LYS A 52 -10.94 -6.01 5.76
C LYS A 52 -9.69 -5.43 6.43
N GLU A 53 -8.66 -6.25 6.63
CA GLU A 53 -7.40 -5.80 7.20
C GLU A 53 -6.18 -6.41 6.50
N PHE A 54 -5.06 -5.71 6.49
CA PHE A 54 -3.79 -6.19 5.97
C PHE A 54 -2.61 -5.69 6.83
N ILE A 55 -1.59 -6.53 6.99
CA ILE A 55 -0.35 -6.16 7.69
C ILE A 55 0.75 -5.92 6.64
N ILE A 56 1.21 -4.69 6.56
CA ILE A 56 2.40 -4.29 5.81
C ILE A 56 3.59 -4.46 6.76
N LYS A 57 4.57 -5.29 6.37
CA LYS A 57 5.79 -5.49 7.16
C LYS A 57 6.71 -4.28 7.02
N GLU A 58 7.57 -4.06 8.02
CA GLU A 58 8.65 -3.07 7.92
C GLU A 58 9.42 -3.21 6.60
N LYS A 59 9.89 -2.08 6.07
CA LYS A 59 10.65 -1.98 4.81
C LYS A 59 9.89 -2.43 3.56
N SER A 60 8.58 -2.68 3.65
CA SER A 60 7.77 -2.97 2.48
C SER A 60 7.30 -1.68 1.82
N TRP A 61 7.32 -1.66 0.49
CA TRP A 61 6.70 -0.60 -0.31
C TRP A 61 5.22 -0.88 -0.46
N TYR A 62 4.38 0.16 -0.47
CA TYR A 62 2.94 -0.01 -0.72
C TYR A 62 2.26 1.19 -1.40
N THR A 63 1.10 0.93 -2.01
CA THR A 63 0.14 1.94 -2.50
C THR A 63 -1.28 1.60 -2.05
N ILE A 64 -2.15 2.60 -1.98
CA ILE A 64 -3.59 2.42 -1.71
C ILE A 64 -4.38 3.35 -2.64
N GLU A 65 -5.28 2.76 -3.43
CA GLU A 65 -6.15 3.47 -4.36
C GLU A 65 -7.61 3.01 -4.20
N SER A 66 -8.54 3.96 -4.17
CA SER A 66 -9.98 3.68 -4.21
C SER A 66 -10.38 3.25 -5.62
N LEU A 67 -11.24 2.23 -5.75
CA LEU A 67 -11.86 1.81 -7.01
C LEU A 67 -13.19 2.53 -7.28
N GLY A 68 -13.60 3.42 -6.38
CA GLY A 68 -14.76 4.29 -6.54
C GLY A 68 -14.44 5.72 -6.12
N LYS A 69 -15.47 6.46 -5.70
CA LYS A 69 -15.38 7.87 -5.32
C LYS A 69 -14.58 8.08 -4.04
N SER A 70 -14.79 7.25 -3.02
CA SER A 70 -14.12 7.42 -1.73
C SER A 70 -14.13 6.14 -0.88
N SER A 71 -13.04 5.91 -0.16
CA SER A 71 -12.85 4.82 0.81
C SER A 71 -12.20 5.37 2.09
N GLU A 72 -12.67 4.98 3.27
CA GLU A 72 -12.02 5.30 4.55
C GLU A 72 -11.12 4.15 4.99
N VAL A 73 -9.86 4.43 5.32
CA VAL A 73 -8.94 3.44 5.90
C VAL A 73 -8.35 3.90 7.23
N GLY A 74 -8.12 2.94 8.11
CA GLY A 74 -7.46 3.09 9.40
C GLY A 74 -6.03 2.58 9.35
N LEU A 75 -5.11 3.35 9.95
CA LEU A 75 -3.69 3.04 10.11
C LEU A 75 -3.37 2.78 11.57
N ILE A 76 -2.75 1.63 11.85
CA ILE A 76 -2.30 1.21 13.18
C ILE A 76 -0.84 0.73 13.11
N PRO A 77 0.10 1.38 13.82
CA PRO A 77 -0.11 2.53 14.72
C PRO A 77 -0.52 3.81 13.97
N SER A 78 -0.99 4.82 14.70
CA SER A 78 -1.45 6.09 14.08
C SER A 78 -0.34 6.90 13.42
N HIS A 79 0.91 6.59 13.75
CA HIS A 79 2.09 7.21 13.19
C HIS A 79 3.16 6.14 13.01
N VAL A 80 3.74 6.10 11.83
CA VAL A 80 4.96 5.38 11.47
C VAL A 80 5.78 6.36 10.62
N GLU A 81 7.09 6.19 10.58
CA GLU A 81 7.91 6.94 9.64
C GLU A 81 7.72 6.34 8.25
N GLU A 82 7.52 7.20 7.26
CA GLU A 82 7.27 6.81 5.88
C GLU A 82 8.26 7.50 4.95
N GLU A 83 8.91 6.74 4.08
CA GLU A 83 9.68 7.26 2.95
C GLU A 83 8.79 7.27 1.70
N VAL A 84 8.48 8.45 1.17
CA VAL A 84 7.74 8.56 -0.10
C VAL A 84 8.71 8.33 -1.26
N ALA A 85 8.33 7.44 -2.17
CA ALA A 85 9.16 7.13 -3.32
C ALA A 85 9.32 8.35 -4.25
N PRO A 86 10.43 8.44 -5.01
CA PRO A 86 10.57 9.42 -6.08
C PRO A 86 9.44 9.32 -7.11
N LEU A 87 9.17 10.42 -7.82
CA LEU A 87 8.23 10.41 -8.92
C LEU A 87 8.63 9.34 -9.96
N ASN A 88 7.64 8.58 -10.46
CA ASN A 88 7.81 7.45 -11.40
C ASN A 88 8.51 6.21 -10.82
N TRP A 89 8.73 6.14 -9.51
CA TRP A 89 9.19 4.91 -8.89
C TRP A 89 8.16 3.78 -9.05
N ARG A 90 8.66 2.57 -9.25
CA ARG A 90 7.88 1.34 -9.28
C ARG A 90 8.76 0.15 -8.89
N PRO A 91 8.16 -0.95 -8.40
CA PRO A 91 8.88 -2.21 -8.23
C PRO A 91 9.58 -2.58 -9.54
N THR A 92 10.89 -2.80 -9.45
CA THR A 92 11.72 -3.06 -10.63
C THR A 92 12.03 -4.55 -10.68
N PRO A 93 11.65 -5.29 -11.73
CA PRO A 93 11.94 -6.72 -11.81
C PRO A 93 13.42 -7.02 -11.61
N ARG A 94 13.74 -8.14 -10.96
CA ARG A 94 15.13 -8.62 -10.87
C ARG A 94 15.71 -8.77 -12.27
N ALA A 95 16.94 -8.31 -12.48
CA ALA A 95 17.66 -8.58 -13.71
C ALA A 95 17.69 -10.10 -13.93
N SER A 96 17.32 -10.56 -15.12
CA SER A 96 17.47 -11.97 -15.49
C SER A 96 18.96 -12.30 -15.36
N GLN A 97 19.33 -13.18 -14.43
CA GLN A 97 20.66 -13.77 -14.48
C GLN A 97 20.74 -14.53 -15.81
N LYS A 98 21.53 -14.03 -16.76
CA LYS A 98 21.90 -14.83 -17.92
C LYS A 98 22.66 -16.03 -17.35
N SER A 99 22.04 -17.21 -17.37
CA SER A 99 22.74 -18.47 -17.19
C SER A 99 23.75 -18.58 -18.33
N GLY A 100 25.01 -18.27 -18.02
CA GLY A 100 26.17 -18.51 -18.87
C GLY A 100 26.63 -19.96 -18.79
#